data_AF-A0A9E7A9V2-F1
#
_entry.id   AF-A0A9E7A9V2-F1
#
_cell.length_a   1.000
_cell.length_b   1.000
_cell.length_c   1.000
_cell.angle_alpha   90.00
_cell.angle_beta   90.00
_cell.angle_gamma   90.00
#
_symmetry.space_group_name_H-M   'P 1'
#
loop_
_entity.id
_entity.type
_entity.pdbx_description
1 polymer ?
#
loop_
_entity_poly.entity_id
_entity_poly.type
_entity_poly.pdbx_seq_one_letter_code
_entity_poly.pdbx_strand_id
1 'polypeptide(L)'
;MIAYLLPAIFAAALAAFALANPNPVIITFWPEGWVAELPLWQAILGPCLVAFLGGALTVWLAHLPDKRSAAQLRQAAALLDAELASRDPRPAKPR
;
A
#
# COMPACT_ATOMS: atom_id res chain seq x y z
N MET A 1 -16.29 3.62 7.95
CA MET A 1 -16.73 4.76 7.11
C MET A 1 -15.63 5.80 6.92
N ILE A 2 -14.92 6.22 7.98
CA ILE A 2 -13.83 7.22 7.91
C ILE A 2 -12.67 6.82 6.98
N ALA A 3 -12.32 5.53 6.88
CA ALA A 3 -11.21 5.06 6.05
C ALA A 3 -11.31 5.43 4.57
N TYR A 4 -12.52 5.69 4.05
CA TYR A 4 -12.73 6.05 2.65
C TYR A 4 -12.77 7.56 2.40
N LEU A 5 -12.83 8.39 3.44
CA LEU A 5 -12.89 9.84 3.27
C LEU A 5 -11.61 10.39 2.65
N LEU A 6 -10.45 9.96 3.16
CA LEU A 6 -9.16 10.40 2.66
C LEU A 6 -8.93 10.02 1.17
N PRO A 7 -9.10 8.76 0.75
CA PRO A 7 -8.93 8.41 -0.67
C PRO A 7 -9.99 9.07 -1.56
N ALA A 8 -11.22 9.30 -1.07
CA ALA A 8 -12.24 10.03 -1.82
C ALA A 8 -11.85 11.50 -2.04
N ILE A 9 -11.36 12.19 -1.01
CA ILE A 9 -10.88 13.58 -1.12
C ILE A 9 -9.69 13.66 -2.07
N PHE A 10 -8.75 12.71 -1.96
CA PHE A 10 -7.60 12.64 -2.85
C PHE A 10 -8.03 12.41 -4.32
N ALA A 11 -8.92 11.46 -4.57
CA ALA A 11 -9.46 11.21 -5.90
C ALA A 11 -10.20 12.44 -6.47
N ALA A 12 -10.97 13.14 -5.63
CA ALA A 12 -11.65 14.36 -6.04
C ALA A 12 -10.64 15.47 -6.42
N ALA A 13 -9.56 15.63 -5.66
CA ALA A 13 -8.50 16.59 -5.99
C ALA A 13 -7.80 16.26 -7.33
N LEU A 14 -7.51 14.99 -7.59
CA LEU A 14 -6.94 14.55 -8.87
C LEU A 14 -7.89 14.79 -10.04
N ALA A 15 -9.19 14.49 -9.85
CA ALA A 15 -10.21 14.73 -10.87
C ALA A 15 -10.38 16.23 -11.16
N ALA A 16 -10.39 17.06 -10.12
CA ALA A 16 -10.44 18.52 -10.26
C ALA A 16 -9.21 19.04 -11.00
N PHE A 17 -8.01 18.53 -10.69
CA PHE A 17 -6.79 18.88 -11.41
C PHE A 17 -6.88 18.51 -12.89
N ALA A 18 -7.36 17.31 -13.22
CA ALA A 18 -7.51 16.85 -14.60
C ALA A 18 -8.52 17.70 -15.39
N LEU A 19 -9.65 18.04 -14.76
CA LEU A 19 -10.69 18.85 -15.39
C LEU A 19 -10.26 20.31 -15.58
N ALA A 20 -9.49 20.86 -14.64
CA ALA A 20 -8.98 22.22 -14.71
C ALA A 20 -7.79 22.38 -15.68
N ASN A 21 -7.08 21.28 -15.99
CA ASN A 21 -5.85 21.31 -16.80
C ASN A 21 -5.93 20.36 -18.00
N PRO A 22 -6.88 20.56 -18.94
CA PRO A 22 -6.95 19.79 -20.18
C PRO A 22 -5.92 20.27 -21.23
N ASN A 23 -5.17 21.33 -20.93
CA ASN A 23 -4.26 21.98 -21.87
C ASN A 23 -3.23 20.98 -22.41
N PRO A 24 -3.08 20.88 -23.75
CA PRO A 24 -2.07 20.02 -24.34
C PRO A 24 -0.67 20.56 -24.04
N VAL A 25 0.25 19.65 -23.73
CA VAL A 25 1.67 19.93 -23.56
C VAL A 25 2.49 18.94 -24.38
N ILE A 26 3.64 19.42 -24.86
CA ILE A 26 4.57 18.62 -25.63
C ILE A 26 5.65 18.12 -24.66
N ILE A 27 5.78 16.80 -24.56
CA ILE A 27 6.86 16.15 -23.81
C ILE A 27 7.87 15.59 -24.82
N THR A 28 9.14 15.90 -24.60
CA THR A 28 10.24 15.29 -25.34
C THR A 28 10.96 14.32 -24.42
N PHE A 29 11.00 13.04 -24.79
CA PHE A 29 11.67 11.98 -24.06
C PHE A 29 13.12 11.84 -24.54
N TRP A 30 14.03 11.79 -23.58
CA TRP A 30 15.44 11.47 -23.81
C TRP A 30 15.65 9.94 -23.89
N PRO A 31 16.67 9.41 -24.60
CA PRO A 31 17.70 10.09 -25.41
C PRO A 31 17.30 10.43 -26.84
N GLU A 32 16.57 9.55 -27.52
CA GLU A 32 16.26 9.69 -28.95
C GLU A 32 15.37 10.90 -29.32
N GLY A 33 14.80 11.62 -28.35
CA GLY A 33 14.00 12.82 -28.59
C GLY A 33 12.56 12.52 -29.01
N TRP A 34 11.99 11.42 -28.54
CA TRP A 34 10.60 11.06 -28.86
C TRP A 34 9.66 12.15 -28.36
N VAL A 35 8.73 12.58 -29.19
CA VAL A 35 7.79 13.65 -28.84
C VAL A 35 6.40 13.06 -28.66
N ALA A 36 5.77 13.36 -27.53
CA ALA A 36 4.37 13.06 -27.28
C ALA A 36 3.61 14.33 -26.92
N GLU A 37 2.44 14.50 -27.51
CA GLU A 37 1.49 15.54 -27.14
C GLU A 37 0.40 14.92 -26.28
N LEU A 38 0.28 15.41 -25.05
CA LEU A 38 -0.60 14.87 -24.03
C LEU A 38 -1.20 16.03 -23.24
N PRO A 39 -2.43 15.93 -22.71
CA PRO A 39 -2.91 16.87 -21.71
C PRO A 39 -1.97 16.94 -20.50
N LEU A 40 -1.80 18.13 -19.91
CA LEU A 40 -0.94 18.37 -18.74
C LEU A 40 -1.21 17.40 -17.59
N TRP A 41 -2.47 17.02 -17.38
CA TRP A 41 -2.81 16.07 -16.34
C TRP A 41 -2.23 14.67 -16.59
N GLN A 42 -2.14 14.21 -17.84
CA GLN A 42 -1.53 12.91 -18.17
C GLN A 42 -0.02 12.96 -17.95
N ALA A 43 0.60 14.07 -18.36
CA ALA A 43 2.03 14.32 -18.20
C ALA A 43 2.50 14.21 -16.74
N ILE A 44 1.65 14.65 -15.80
CA ILE A 44 1.97 14.69 -14.37
C ILE A 44 1.44 13.46 -13.63
N LEU A 45 0.15 13.15 -13.80
CA LEU A 45 -0.49 12.06 -13.03
C LEU A 45 -0.04 10.67 -13.51
N GLY A 46 0.30 10.53 -14.80
CA GLY A 46 0.76 9.26 -15.36
C GLY A 46 2.01 8.72 -14.66
N PRO A 47 3.13 9.47 -14.65
CA PRO A 47 4.35 9.06 -13.94
C PRO A 47 4.13 8.82 -12.44
N CYS A 48 3.34 9.69 -11.78
CA CYS A 48 3.00 9.52 -10.37
C CYS A 48 2.25 8.22 -10.10
N LEU A 49 1.28 7.86 -10.95
CA LEU A 49 0.54 6.60 -10.83
C LEU A 49 1.48 5.40 -11.03
N VAL A 50 2.35 5.45 -12.03
CA VAL A 50 3.32 4.37 -12.29
C VAL A 50 4.26 4.20 -11.10
N ALA A 51 4.81 5.30 -10.56
CA ALA A 51 5.68 5.27 -9.38
C ALA A 51 4.94 4.75 -8.14
N PHE A 52 3.69 5.16 -7.93
CA PHE A 52 2.86 4.68 -6.83
C PHE A 52 2.59 3.18 -6.94
N LEU A 53 2.20 2.69 -8.11
CA LEU A 53 1.95 1.26 -8.34
C LEU A 53 3.25 0.45 -8.20
N GLY A 54 4.37 0.96 -8.70
CA GLY A 54 5.69 0.37 -8.49
C GLY A 54 6.04 0.28 -7.01
N GLY A 55 5.88 1.38 -6.27
CA GLY A 55 6.08 1.43 -4.82
C GLY A 55 5.17 0.44 -4.07
N ALA A 56 3.88 0.41 -4.38
CA ALA A 56 2.93 -0.53 -3.80
C ALA A 56 3.33 -1.99 -4.09
N LEU A 57 3.76 -2.29 -5.31
CA LEU A 57 4.26 -3.61 -5.69
C LEU A 57 5.52 -3.98 -4.91
N THR A 58 6.48 -3.07 -4.74
CA THR A 58 7.69 -3.36 -3.94
C THR A 58 7.36 -3.64 -2.48
N VAL A 59 6.46 -2.87 -1.87
CA VAL A 59 5.99 -3.11 -0.48
C VAL A 59 5.27 -4.46 -0.38
N TRP A 60 4.42 -4.77 -1.36
CA TRP A 60 3.70 -6.05 -1.40
C TRP A 60 4.66 -7.24 -1.53
N LEU A 61 5.67 -7.12 -2.40
CA LEU A 61 6.74 -8.12 -2.54
C LEU A 61 7.60 -8.24 -1.27
N ALA A 62 7.87 -7.14 -0.57
CA ALA A 62 8.62 -7.15 0.68
C ALA A 62 7.84 -7.75 1.86
N HIS A 63 6.51 -7.63 1.84
CA HIS A 63 5.62 -8.17 2.87
C HIS A 63 4.94 -9.48 2.44
N LEU A 64 5.35 -10.08 1.32
CA LEU A 64 4.93 -11.42 0.95
C LEU A 64 5.37 -12.32 2.11
N PRO A 65 4.43 -12.83 2.92
CA PRO A 65 4.80 -13.45 4.17
C PRO A 65 5.64 -14.67 3.84
N ASP A 66 6.87 -14.67 4.31
CA ASP A 66 7.65 -15.88 4.40
C ASP A 66 6.81 -16.79 5.33
N LYS A 67 6.05 -17.72 4.72
CA LYS A 67 5.01 -18.50 5.43
C LYS A 67 5.58 -19.23 6.66
N ARG A 68 6.90 -19.41 6.67
CA ARG A 68 7.71 -19.94 7.76
C ARG A 68 7.68 -19.07 9.02
N SER A 69 7.78 -17.76 8.90
CA SER A 69 7.82 -16.84 10.04
C SER A 69 6.48 -16.77 10.76
N ALA A 70 5.36 -16.82 10.03
CA ALA A 70 4.03 -16.86 10.64
C ALA A 70 3.77 -18.18 11.41
N ALA A 71 4.34 -19.30 10.97
CA ALA A 71 4.26 -20.56 11.69
C ALA A 71 5.12 -20.55 12.97
N GLN A 72 6.33 -19.98 12.89
CA GLN A 72 7.22 -19.83 14.05
C GLN A 72 6.64 -18.87 15.11
N LEU A 73 6.06 -17.75 14.70
CA LEU A 73 5.36 -16.82 15.61
C LEU A 73 4.16 -17.48 16.30
N ARG A 74 3.42 -18.35 15.60
CA ARG A 74 2.33 -19.13 16.20
C ARG A 74 2.82 -20.18 17.19
N GLN A 75 3.91 -20.87 16.89
CA GLN A 75 4.52 -21.84 17.81
C GLN A 75 5.10 -21.15 19.05
N ALA A 76 5.78 -20.02 18.88
CA ALA A 76 6.28 -19.22 19.99
C ALA A 76 5.13 -18.71 20.88
N ALA A 77 4.03 -18.21 20.29
CA ALA A 77 2.85 -17.81 21.04
C ALA A 77 2.23 -18.98 21.83
N ALA A 78 2.12 -20.17 21.21
CA ALA A 78 1.60 -21.36 21.88
C ALA A 78 2.48 -21.84 23.06
N LEU A 79 3.80 -21.71 22.93
CA LEU A 79 4.74 -22.01 24.01
C LEU A 79 4.63 -21.02 25.17
N LEU A 80 4.49 -19.71 24.87
CA LEU A 80 4.25 -18.70 25.89
C LEU A 80 2.92 -18.91 26.62
N ASP A 81 1.85 -19.23 25.90
CA ASP A 81 0.54 -19.53 26.49
C ASP A 81 0.60 -20.77 27.40
N ALA A 82 1.35 -21.80 27.01
CA ALA A 82 1.57 -22.99 27.83
C ALA A 82 2.38 -22.69 29.11
N GLU A 83 3.42 -21.86 29.02
CA GLU A 83 4.18 -21.42 30.19
C GLU A 83 3.33 -20.59 31.15
N LEU A 84 2.50 -19.68 30.63
CA LEU A 84 1.57 -18.89 31.44
C LEU A 84 0.53 -19.77 32.14
N ALA A 85 -0.03 -20.75 31.43
CA ALA A 85 -0.96 -21.71 32.02
C ALA A 85 -0.32 -22.57 33.11
N SER A 86 0.96 -22.91 32.97
CA SER A 86 1.71 -23.66 33.99
C SER A 86 2.10 -22.83 35.22
N ARG A 87 2.13 -21.50 35.09
CA ARG A 87 2.51 -20.55 36.15
C ARG A 87 1.31 -19.86 36.80
N ASP A 88 0.09 -20.01 36.29
CA ASP A 88 -1.11 -19.46 36.93
C ASP A 88 -1.40 -20.22 38.25
N PRO A 89 -1.30 -19.58 39.43
CA PRO A 89 -1.50 -20.24 40.72
C PRO A 89 -2.98 -20.49 41.05
N ARG A 90 -3.92 -20.10 40.18
CA ARG A 90 -5.35 -20.32 40.43
C ARG A 90 -5.72 -21.79 40.19
N PRO A 91 -6.13 -22.54 41.23
CA PRO A 91 -6.58 -23.91 41.05
C PRO A 91 -7.81 -23.94 40.16
N ALA A 92 -7.79 -24.82 39.15
CA ALA A 92 -8.91 -25.10 38.27
C ALA A 92 -10.16 -25.34 39.12
N LYS A 93 -11.17 -24.47 38.93
CA LYS A 93 -12.45 -24.56 39.63
C LYS A 93 -13.08 -25.93 39.29
N PRO A 94 -13.28 -26.83 40.28
CA PRO A 94 -13.97 -28.08 40.04
C PRO A 94 -15.41 -27.78 39.60
N ARG A 95 -15.89 -28.55 38.62
CA ARG A 95 -17.28 -28.46 38.13
C ARG A 95 -18.28 -28.85 39.20
#